data_AF-A0A535Z7U1-F1
#
_entry.id   AF-A0A535Z7U1-F1
#
_cell.length_a   1.000
_cell.length_b   1.000
_cell.length_c   1.000
_cell.angle_alpha   90.00
_cell.angle_beta   90.00
_cell.angle_gamma   90.00
#
_symmetry.space_group_name_H-M   'P 1'
#
loop_
_entity.id
_entity.type
_entity.pdbx_description
1 polymer ?
#
loop_
_entity_poly.entity_id
_entity_poly.type
_entity_poly.pdbx_seq_one_letter_code
_entity_poly.pdbx_strand_id
1 'polypeptide(L)'
;IELASLEVEIEGDWDARGTLAMGDYPIGLTAIRCTTRVTVPQDVRGERAERLLRSAEKYCVVLNTLRNGVPVESNFSLGQASSAGTTNRDS
;
A
#
# COMPACT_ATOMS: atom_id res chain seq x y z
N ILE A 1 3.53 22.81 15.62
CA ILE A 1 4.76 22.23 16.20
C ILE A 1 5.70 22.07 15.04
N GLU A 2 6.88 22.68 15.10
CA GLU A 2 7.91 22.39 14.11
C GLU A 2 8.61 21.08 14.47
N LEU A 3 8.91 20.28 13.46
CA LEU A 3 9.60 19.01 13.59
C LEU A 3 11.08 19.23 13.29
N ALA A 4 11.96 18.71 14.14
CA ALA A 4 13.38 18.64 13.84
C ALA A 4 13.67 17.49 12.85
N SER A 5 12.98 16.37 12.98
CA SER A 5 12.99 15.28 12.00
C SER A 5 11.75 14.40 12.10
N LEU A 6 11.43 13.72 10.99
CA LEU A 6 10.40 12.70 10.89
C LEU A 6 10.93 11.57 10.02
N GLU A 7 10.88 10.35 10.55
CA GLU A 7 11.19 9.13 9.83
C GLU A 7 10.03 8.15 9.98
N VAL A 8 9.67 7.50 8.87
CA VAL A 8 8.66 6.44 8.86
C VAL A 8 9.26 5.24 8.16
N GLU A 9 9.41 4.16 8.91
CA GLU A 9 9.87 2.86 8.41
C GLU A 9 8.66 1.94 8.28
N ILE A 10 8.55 1.24 7.15
CA ILE A 10 7.44 0.32 6.85
C ILE A 10 8.03 -1.03 6.46
N GLU A 11 7.64 -2.06 7.18
CA GLU A 11 7.97 -3.44 6.87
C GLU A 11 6.70 -4.21 6.49
N GLY A 12 6.81 -5.11 5.53
CA GLY A 12 5.70 -5.93 5.07
C GLY A 12 6.11 -7.39 4.90
N ASP A 13 5.25 -8.31 5.34
CA ASP A 13 5.42 -9.74 5.09
C ASP A 13 4.62 -10.14 3.84
N TRP A 14 5.22 -10.93 2.96
CA TRP A 14 4.54 -11.50 1.80
C TRP A 14 5.23 -12.77 1.34
N ASP A 15 4.51 -13.58 0.57
CA ASP A 15 5.03 -14.77 -0.09
C ASP A 15 4.90 -14.64 -1.61
N ALA A 16 6.03 -14.54 -2.30
CA ALA A 16 6.07 -14.42 -3.75
C ALA A 16 5.40 -15.62 -4.45
N ARG A 17 5.37 -16.80 -3.82
CA ARG A 17 4.72 -18.01 -4.38
C ARG A 17 3.25 -17.80 -4.66
N GLY A 18 2.54 -17.04 -3.82
CA GLY A 18 1.14 -16.73 -4.06
C GLY A 18 0.95 -15.92 -5.34
N THR A 19 1.71 -14.83 -5.48
CA THR A 19 1.65 -13.95 -6.66
C THR A 19 2.09 -14.67 -7.95
N LEU A 20 3.01 -15.63 -7.83
CA LEU A 20 3.55 -16.42 -8.93
C LEU A 20 2.79 -17.73 -9.18
N ALA A 21 1.61 -17.90 -8.58
CA ALA A 21 0.74 -19.07 -8.75
C ALA A 21 1.43 -20.43 -8.47
N MET A 22 2.37 -20.47 -7.53
CA MET A 22 3.13 -21.67 -7.17
C MET A 22 2.40 -22.55 -6.13
N GLY A 23 1.09 -22.72 -6.26
CA GLY A 23 0.25 -23.49 -5.31
C GLY A 23 -0.59 -22.61 -4.39
N ASP A 24 -1.02 -23.17 -3.26
CA ASP A 24 -1.91 -22.52 -2.28
C ASP A 24 -1.11 -21.68 -1.27
N TYR A 25 -0.71 -20.49 -1.71
CA TYR A 25 -0.01 -19.49 -0.90
C TYR A 25 -0.77 -18.16 -0.93
N PRO A 26 -0.75 -17.37 0.17
CA PRO A 26 -1.46 -16.09 0.21
C PRO A 26 -0.92 -15.11 -0.84
N ILE A 27 -1.83 -14.40 -1.50
CA ILE A 27 -1.49 -13.33 -2.45
C ILE A 27 -1.55 -12.00 -1.71
N GLY A 28 -0.48 -11.21 -1.83
CA GLY A 28 -0.36 -9.89 -1.22
C GLY A 28 0.39 -9.88 0.11
N LEU A 29 0.32 -8.74 0.79
CA LEU A 29 0.92 -8.53 2.12
C LEU A 29 0.07 -9.24 3.19
N THR A 30 0.69 -10.01 4.06
CA THR A 30 0.02 -10.71 5.18
C THR A 30 0.14 -9.96 6.50
N ALA A 31 1.14 -9.09 6.62
CA ALA A 31 1.29 -8.17 7.73
C ALA A 31 2.02 -6.90 7.28
N ILE A 32 1.72 -5.78 7.93
CA ILE A 32 2.40 -4.50 7.76
C ILE A 32 2.73 -3.95 9.14
N ARG A 33 3.97 -3.50 9.35
CA ARG A 33 4.44 -2.85 10.57
C ARG A 33 5.00 -1.49 10.20
N CYS A 34 4.52 -0.44 10.88
CA CYS A 34 4.98 0.92 10.67
C CYS A 34 5.64 1.44 11.95
N THR A 35 6.89 1.89 11.86
CA THR A 35 7.60 2.55 12.95
C THR A 35 7.80 4.02 12.58
N THR A 36 7.15 4.93 13.33
CA THR A 36 7.30 6.37 13.14
C THR A 36 8.19 6.94 14.24
N ARG A 37 9.28 7.61 13.84
CA ARG A 37 10.21 8.29 14.74
C ARG A 37 10.14 9.79 14.49
N VAL A 38 9.86 10.56 15.55
CA VAL A 38 9.71 12.01 15.49
C VAL A 38 10.67 12.65 16.47
N THR A 39 11.44 13.62 15.98
CA THR A 39 12.26 14.48 16.83
C THR A 39 11.64 15.87 16.85
N VAL A 40 11.41 16.41 18.04
CA VAL A 40 10.92 17.78 18.24
C VAL A 40 11.95 18.62 19.00
N PRO A 41 11.94 19.95 18.82
CA PRO A 41 12.75 20.86 19.63
C PRO A 41 12.55 20.68 21.14
N GLN A 42 13.59 20.99 21.94
CA GLN A 42 13.61 20.74 23.40
C GLN A 42 12.52 21.48 24.18
N ASP A 43 12.05 22.62 23.66
CA ASP A 43 10.96 23.44 24.21
C ASP A 43 9.57 22.83 23.94
N VAL A 44 9.48 21.85 23.03
CA VAL A 44 8.26 21.08 22.75
C VAL A 44 8.34 19.74 23.48
N ARG A 45 8.09 19.74 24.79
CA ARG A 45 8.06 18.52 25.63
C ARG A 45 6.69 18.23 26.22
N GLY A 46 6.53 16.98 26.69
CA GLY A 46 5.35 16.52 27.41
C GLY A 46 4.10 16.38 26.53
N GLU A 47 2.96 16.82 27.05
CA GLU A 47 1.62 16.59 26.48
C GLU A 47 1.48 17.03 25.00
N ARG A 48 2.16 18.10 24.58
CA ARG A 48 2.10 18.60 23.20
C ARG A 48 2.72 17.61 22.20
N ALA A 49 3.84 16.99 22.55
CA ALA A 49 4.51 16.01 21.71
C ALA A 49 3.67 14.72 21.61
N GLU A 50 3.10 14.26 22.73
CA GLU A 50 2.21 13.10 22.69
C GLU A 50 0.93 13.37 21.90
N ARG A 51 0.35 14.58 22.03
CA ARG A 51 -0.84 14.97 21.25
C ARG A 51 -0.55 15.00 19.76
N LEU A 52 0.66 15.39 19.38
CA LEU A 52 1.12 15.32 17.99
C LEU A 52 1.12 13.88 17.49
N LEU A 53 1.75 12.95 18.24
CA LEU A 53 1.80 11.54 17.86
C LEU A 53 0.41 10.90 17.76
N ARG A 54 -0.47 11.17 18.74
CA ARG A 54 -1.87 10.70 18.71
C ARG A 54 -2.63 11.25 17.51
N SER A 55 -2.39 12.51 17.16
CA SER A 55 -3.02 13.13 15.98
C SER A 55 -2.46 12.54 14.68
N ALA A 56 -1.15 12.31 14.60
CA ALA A 56 -0.52 11.69 13.45
C ALA A 56 -1.06 10.27 13.22
N GLU A 57 -1.24 9.46 14.28
CA GLU A 57 -1.86 8.14 14.14
C GLU A 57 -3.34 8.24 13.73
N LYS A 58 -4.11 9.10 14.41
CA LYS A 58 -5.56 9.24 14.17
C LYS A 58 -5.90 9.76 12.77
N TYR A 59 -5.07 10.65 12.23
CA TYR A 59 -5.34 11.33 10.96
C TYR A 59 -4.42 10.85 9.82
N CYS A 60 -3.64 9.79 10.03
CA CYS A 60 -2.92 9.14 8.93
C CYS A 60 -3.91 8.41 8.02
N VAL A 61 -4.25 9.06 6.91
CA VAL A 61 -5.18 8.53 5.90
C VAL A 61 -4.75 7.13 5.46
N VAL A 62 -3.46 6.93 5.19
CA VAL A 62 -2.92 5.63 4.75
C VAL A 62 -3.12 4.55 5.80
N LEU A 63 -2.75 4.81 7.07
CA LEU A 63 -2.92 3.83 8.14
C LEU A 63 -4.41 3.49 8.35
N ASN A 64 -5.27 4.50 8.30
CA ASN A 64 -6.71 4.30 8.44
C ASN A 64 -7.29 3.47 7.28
N THR A 65 -6.86 3.73 6.05
CA THR A 65 -7.24 2.94 4.87
C THR A 65 -6.73 1.50 4.96
N LEU A 66 -5.49 1.28 5.39
CA LEU A 66 -4.91 -0.05 5.54
C LEU A 66 -5.60 -0.88 6.64
N ARG A 67 -5.97 -0.25 7.76
CA ARG A 67 -6.62 -0.94 8.89
C ARG A 67 -8.08 -1.29 8.64
N ASN A 68 -8.82 -0.39 7.99
CA ASN A 68 -10.28 -0.53 7.86
C ASN A 68 -10.71 -1.02 6.47
N GLY A 69 -9.83 -0.94 5.48
CA GLY A 69 -10.21 -1.09 4.08
C GLY A 69 -11.07 0.07 3.58
N VAL A 70 -11.13 0.22 2.27
CA VAL A 70 -12.09 1.07 1.56
C VAL A 70 -12.60 0.27 0.37
N PRO A 71 -13.78 0.60 -0.19
CA PRO A 71 -14.21 0.00 -1.45
C PRO A 71 -13.15 0.22 -2.54
N VAL A 72 -12.77 -0.84 -3.24
CA VAL A 72 -11.83 -0.80 -4.37
C VAL A 72 -12.53 -1.41 -5.58
N GLU A 73 -12.63 -0.63 -6.64
CA GLU A 73 -13.16 -1.09 -7.92
C GLU A 73 -11.99 -1.39 -8.87
N SER A 74 -12.07 -2.51 -9.58
CA SER A 74 -11.10 -2.90 -10.60
C SER A 74 -11.83 -3.48 -11.80
N ASN A 75 -11.38 -3.13 -13.00
CA ASN A 75 -11.94 -3.60 -14.25
C ASN A 75 -10.83 -4.18 -15.14
N PHE A 76 -11.03 -5.40 -15.61
CA PHE A 76 -10.14 -6.07 -16.55
C PHE A 76 -10.87 -6.23 -17.88
N SER A 77 -10.26 -5.78 -18.96
CA SER A 77 -10.79 -5.94 -20.31
C SER A 77 -9.80 -6.69 -21.18
N LEU A 78 -10.32 -7.60 -22.00
CA LEU A 78 -9.54 -8.37 -22.98
C LEU A 78 -10.08 -8.09 -24.38
N GLY A 79 -9.24 -7.56 -25.25
CA GLY A 79 -9.50 -7.47 -26.69
C GLY A 79 -8.90 -8.67 -27.42
N GLN A 80 -9.58 -9.17 -28.44
CA GLN A 80 -9.02 -10.18 -29.35
C GLN A 80 -8.71 -9.54 -30.70
N ALA A 81 -7.58 -9.92 -31.30
CA ALA A 81 -7.29 -9.57 -32.68
C ALA A 81 -8.19 -10.40 -33.62
N SER A 82 -8.85 -9.73 -34.58
CA SER A 82 -9.62 -10.43 -35.61
C SER A 82 -8.65 -11.08 -36.59
N SER A 83 -8.75 -12.40 -36.78
CA SER A 83 -8.04 -13.10 -37.86
C SER A 83 -8.71 -12.78 -39.19
N ALA A 84 -8.24 -11.72 -39.87
CA ALA A 84 -8.59 -11.49 -41.26
C ALA A 84 -8.09 -12.68 -42.09
N GLY A 85 -9.03 -13.43 -42.66
CA GLY A 85 -8.79 -14.67 -43.39
C GLY A 85 -7.87 -14.48 -44.59
N THR A 86 -6.84 -15.33 -44.67
CA THR A 86 -6.13 -15.61 -45.91
C THR A 86 -7.08 -16.36 -46.85
N THR A 87 -7.84 -15.66 -47.67
CA THR A 87 -8.37 -16.23 -48.92
C THR A 87 -7.35 -15.99 -50.02
N ASN A 88 -6.43 -16.94 -50.17
CA ASN A 88 -5.57 -16.99 -51.34
C ASN A 88 -6.47 -17.27 -52.56
N ARG A 89 -6.49 -16.33 -53.52
CA ARG A 89 -7.06 -16.56 -54.86
C ARG A 89 -6.12 -17.51 -55.59
N ASP A 90 -6.57 -18.74 -55.81
CA ASP A 90 -6.07 -19.57 -56.88
C ASP A 90 -7.19 -19.78 -57.92
N SER A 91 -6.79 -19.61 -59.19
CA SER A 91 -7.50 -19.85 -60.47
C SER A 91 -8.20 -18.66 -61.10
#